data_AF-A0A1X1TAK3-F1
#
_entry.id   AF-A0A1X1TAK3-F1
#
_cell.length_a   1.000
_cell.length_b   1.000
_cell.length_c   1.000
_cell.angle_alpha   90.00
_cell.angle_beta   90.00
_cell.angle_gamma   90.00
#
_symmetry.space_group_name_H-M   'P 1'
#
loop_
_entity.id
_entity.type
_entity.pdbx_description
1 polymer ?
#
loop_
_entity_poly.entity_id
_entity_poly.type
_entity_poly.pdbx_seq_one_letter_code
_entity_poly.pdbx_strand_id
1 'polypeptide(L)'
;MQTALFTLGLVLFLLGLLTGFAVPALKNPRMALSSHLEAVLNGMFLVLLGLLWPHVDLPHAWAVTAVALIVYSGYANWVAALLAAAWGAGRKFAPIATGDHEASAVKEGVVSVLLVTLALTMVVGVGIVIAGL
;
A
#
# COMPACT_ATOMS: atom_id res chain seq x y z
N MET A 1 -16.07 -1.84 11.82
CA MET A 1 -15.06 -1.84 10.74
C MET A 1 -15.18 -0.64 9.82
N GLN A 2 -16.38 -0.30 9.34
CA GLN A 2 -16.62 0.80 8.41
C GLN A 2 -15.94 2.14 8.77
N THR A 3 -16.15 2.68 9.98
CA THR A 3 -15.54 3.95 10.41
C THR A 3 -14.00 3.90 10.38
N ALA A 4 -13.41 2.75 10.74
CA ALA A 4 -11.96 2.57 10.71
C ALA A 4 -11.44 2.56 9.26
N LEU A 5 -12.13 1.87 8.35
CA LEU A 5 -11.80 1.85 6.92
C LEU A 5 -11.89 3.25 6.28
N PHE A 6 -12.92 4.02 6.60
CA PHE A 6 -13.03 5.42 6.15
C PHE A 6 -11.89 6.28 6.67
N THR A 7 -11.62 6.21 7.98
CA THR A 7 -10.58 7.03 8.61
C THR A 7 -9.21 6.70 8.04
N LEU A 8 -8.84 5.42 8.03
CA LEU A 8 -7.54 4.96 7.55
C LEU A 8 -7.38 5.14 6.04
N GLY A 9 -8.47 5.02 5.27
CA GLY A 9 -8.49 5.31 3.84
C GLY A 9 -8.25 6.78 3.53
N LEU A 10 -8.95 7.69 4.23
CA LEU A 10 -8.77 9.13 4.06
C LEU A 10 -7.38 9.61 4.52
N VAL A 11 -6.84 9.04 5.60
CA VAL A 11 -5.46 9.32 6.03
C VAL A 11 -4.46 8.89 4.96
N LEU A 12 -4.59 7.66 4.43
CA LEU A 12 -3.69 7.18 3.38
C LEU A 12 -3.81 8.00 2.09
N PHE A 13 -5.03 8.38 1.72
CA PHE A 13 -5.29 9.27 0.59
C PHE A 13 -4.59 10.63 0.77
N LEU A 14 -4.71 11.24 1.96
CA LEU A 14 -4.02 12.49 2.29
C LEU A 14 -2.50 12.35 2.22
N LEU A 15 -1.94 11.25 2.76
CA LEU A 15 -0.51 10.96 2.65
C LEU A 15 -0.07 10.83 1.18
N GLY A 16 -0.91 10.25 0.33
CA GLY A 16 -0.70 10.23 -1.12
C GLY A 16 -0.63 11.63 -1.72
N LEU A 17 -1.59 12.50 -1.42
CA LEU A 17 -1.58 13.90 -1.87
C LEU A 17 -0.31 14.63 -1.44
N LEU A 18 0.10 14.47 -0.17
CA LEU A 18 1.32 15.06 0.37
C LEU A 18 2.58 14.52 -0.33
N THR A 19 2.61 13.22 -0.62
CA THR A 19 3.70 12.57 -1.37
C THR A 19 3.85 13.16 -2.77
N GLY A 20 2.74 13.58 -3.41
CA GLY A 20 2.73 14.23 -4.72
C GLY A 20 3.62 15.48 -4.80
N PHE A 21 3.67 16.30 -3.74
CA PHE A 21 4.53 17.48 -3.67
C PHE A 21 6.02 17.12 -3.56
N ALA A 22 6.34 15.96 -2.99
CA ALA A 22 7.72 15.51 -2.80
C ALA A 22 8.32 14.83 -4.05
N VAL A 23 7.50 14.48 -5.06
CA VAL A 23 7.92 13.72 -6.25
C VAL A 23 9.18 14.27 -6.93
N PRO A 24 9.30 15.58 -7.22
CA PRO A 24 10.47 16.11 -7.92
C PRO A 24 11.75 16.11 -7.08
N ALA A 25 11.63 16.01 -5.75
CA ALA A 25 12.75 16.13 -4.81
C ALA A 25 13.37 14.78 -4.44
N LEU A 26 12.74 13.65 -4.80
CA LEU A 26 13.23 12.32 -4.44
C LEU A 26 14.21 11.77 -5.48
N LYS A 27 15.14 10.92 -5.02
CA LYS A 27 16.22 10.34 -5.84
C LYS A 27 15.69 9.65 -7.09
N ASN A 28 14.58 8.93 -6.99
CA ASN A 28 13.87 8.34 -8.12
C ASN A 28 12.44 8.92 -8.22
N PRO A 29 12.21 9.98 -9.03
CA PRO A 29 10.90 10.60 -9.20
C PRO A 29 9.84 9.67 -9.79
N ARG A 30 10.23 8.69 -10.62
CA ARG A 30 9.28 7.72 -11.19
C ARG A 30 8.70 6.82 -10.10
N MET A 31 9.55 6.33 -9.19
CA MET A 31 9.10 5.55 -8.03
C MET A 31 8.33 6.43 -7.03
N ALA A 32 8.67 7.71 -6.89
CA ALA A 32 7.91 8.64 -6.05
C ALA A 32 6.49 8.84 -6.59
N LEU A 33 6.33 8.97 -7.91
CA LEU A 33 5.02 9.01 -8.56
C LEU A 33 4.24 7.71 -8.29
N SER A 34 4.90 6.54 -8.35
CA SER A 34 4.26 5.28 -7.95
C SER A 34 3.79 5.33 -6.50
N SER A 35 4.61 5.81 -5.54
CA SER A 35 4.20 5.94 -4.13
C SER A 35 2.98 6.85 -3.94
N HIS A 36 2.94 7.99 -4.64
CA HIS A 36 1.78 8.88 -4.66
C HIS A 36 0.51 8.16 -5.15
N LEU A 37 0.59 7.50 -6.30
CA LEU A 37 -0.55 6.81 -6.89
C LEU A 37 -1.02 5.63 -6.03
N GLU A 38 -0.10 4.82 -5.52
CA GLU A 38 -0.42 3.69 -4.64
C GLU A 38 -1.14 4.15 -3.38
N ALA A 39 -0.69 5.23 -2.73
CA ALA A 39 -1.38 5.77 -1.55
C ALA A 39 -2.79 6.29 -1.88
N VAL A 40 -2.94 7.03 -2.98
CA VAL A 40 -4.25 7.55 -3.43
C VAL A 40 -5.21 6.39 -3.76
N LEU A 41 -4.76 5.41 -4.53
CA LEU A 41 -5.56 4.25 -4.95
C LEU A 41 -5.93 3.35 -3.77
N ASN A 42 -4.98 3.01 -2.89
CA ASN A 42 -5.26 2.20 -1.70
C ASN A 42 -6.13 2.95 -0.69
N GLY A 43 -5.95 4.27 -0.56
CA GLY A 43 -6.81 5.11 0.26
C GLY A 43 -8.27 5.09 -0.22
N MET A 44 -8.49 5.25 -1.53
CA MET A 44 -9.82 5.11 -2.14
C MET A 44 -10.37 3.69 -1.97
N PHE A 45 -9.55 2.66 -2.17
CA PHE A 45 -9.96 1.27 -1.99
C PHE A 45 -10.45 0.99 -0.57
N LEU A 46 -9.77 1.49 0.46
CA LEU A 46 -10.21 1.37 1.85
C LEU A 46 -11.57 2.07 2.08
N VAL A 47 -11.78 3.25 1.50
CA VAL A 47 -13.07 3.94 1.59
C VAL A 47 -14.17 3.14 0.90
N LEU A 48 -13.93 2.63 -0.31
CA LEU A 48 -14.87 1.78 -1.04
C LEU A 48 -15.18 0.49 -0.26
N LEU A 49 -14.19 -0.12 0.37
CA LEU A 49 -14.38 -1.29 1.22
C LEU A 49 -15.23 -0.96 2.45
N GLY A 50 -15.06 0.24 3.02
CA GLY A 50 -15.94 0.75 4.07
C GLY A 50 -17.39 0.90 3.61
N LEU A 51 -17.63 1.33 2.37
CA LEU A 51 -18.97 1.42 1.77
C LEU A 51 -19.56 0.03 1.48
N LEU A 52 -18.72 -0.91 1.07
CA LEU A 52 -19.10 -2.30 0.82
C LEU A 52 -19.44 -3.04 2.12
N TRP A 53 -18.82 -2.68 3.24
CA TRP A 53 -18.85 -3.42 4.51
C TRP A 53 -20.23 -3.85 5.04
N PRO A 54 -21.34 -3.08 4.87
CA PRO A 54 -22.68 -3.53 5.25
C PRO A 54 -23.17 -4.80 4.52
N HIS A 55 -22.53 -5.18 3.41
CA HIS A 55 -22.85 -6.35 2.61
C HIS A 55 -21.90 -7.53 2.89
N VAL A 56 -20.96 -7.39 3.81
CA VAL A 56 -19.98 -8.42 4.16
C VAL A 56 -20.43 -9.13 5.44
N ASP A 57 -20.77 -10.41 5.33
CA ASP A 57 -21.09 -11.29 6.45
C ASP A 57 -19.89 -12.22 6.77
N LEU A 58 -19.15 -11.86 7.81
CA LEU A 58 -18.00 -12.63 8.28
C LEU A 58 -18.04 -12.77 9.81
N PRO A 59 -17.59 -13.91 10.36
CA PRO A 59 -17.29 -14.02 11.77
C PRO A 59 -16.30 -12.92 12.19
N HIS A 60 -16.48 -12.38 13.40
CA HIS A 60 -15.72 -11.22 13.89
C HIS A 60 -14.19 -11.35 13.71
N ALA A 61 -13.63 -12.53 13.98
CA ALA A 61 -12.20 -12.78 13.82
C ALA A 61 -11.71 -12.64 12.36
N TRP A 62 -12.48 -13.15 11.39
CA TRP A 62 -12.17 -13.03 9.96
C TRP A 62 -12.35 -11.59 9.46
N ALA A 63 -13.39 -10.90 9.95
CA ALA A 63 -13.60 -9.48 9.67
C ALA A 63 -12.41 -8.62 10.16
N VAL A 64 -11.94 -8.83 11.39
CA VAL A 64 -10.75 -8.13 11.94
C VAL A 64 -9.52 -8.45 11.09
N THR A 65 -9.32 -9.73 10.75
CA THR A 65 -8.17 -10.20 9.97
C THR A 65 -8.13 -9.56 8.59
N ALA A 66 -9.25 -9.56 7.86
CA ALA A 66 -9.36 -8.94 6.54
C ALA A 66 -9.01 -7.44 6.59
N VAL A 67 -9.59 -6.70 7.53
CA VAL A 67 -9.31 -5.26 7.69
C VAL A 67 -7.84 -5.04 8.02
N ALA A 68 -7.27 -5.79 8.96
CA ALA A 68 -5.87 -5.65 9.36
C ALA A 68 -4.91 -5.91 8.19
N LEU A 69 -5.14 -6.97 7.41
CA LEU A 69 -4.30 -7.32 6.27
C LEU A 69 -4.36 -6.27 5.15
N ILE A 70 -5.57 -5.81 4.80
CA ILE A 70 -5.76 -4.83 3.72
C ILE A 70 -5.18 -3.47 4.12
N VAL A 71 -5.44 -3.02 5.35
CA VAL A 71 -4.86 -1.78 5.88
C VAL A 71 -3.34 -1.88 5.92
N TYR A 72 -2.77 -2.95 6.48
CA TYR A 72 -1.32 -3.16 6.47
C TYR A 72 -0.77 -3.06 5.05
N SER A 73 -1.39 -3.76 4.09
CA SER A 73 -0.91 -3.79 2.72
C SER A 73 -0.92 -2.39 2.08
N GLY A 74 -2.02 -1.64 2.21
CA GLY A 74 -2.11 -0.29 1.64
C GLY A 74 -1.03 0.66 2.18
N TYR A 75 -0.79 0.64 3.49
CA TYR A 75 0.24 1.47 4.11
C TYR A 75 1.66 0.97 3.80
N ALA A 76 1.88 -0.33 3.84
CA ALA A 76 3.16 -0.92 3.46
C ALA A 76 3.53 -0.63 2.01
N ASN A 77 2.53 -0.56 1.11
CA ASN A 77 2.73 -0.26 -0.31
C ASN A 77 3.19 1.18 -0.51
N TRP A 78 2.48 2.13 0.10
CA TRP A 78 2.90 3.52 0.13
C TRP A 78 4.33 3.69 0.69
N VAL A 79 4.62 3.11 1.86
CA VAL A 79 5.93 3.22 2.52
C VAL A 79 7.03 2.56 1.70
N ALA A 80 6.80 1.36 1.17
CA ALA A 80 7.79 0.64 0.38
C ALA A 80 8.18 1.44 -0.87
N ALA A 81 7.20 1.96 -1.60
CA ALA A 81 7.43 2.79 -2.78
C ALA A 81 8.11 4.12 -2.41
N LEU A 82 7.76 4.74 -1.27
CA LEU A 82 8.39 5.98 -0.81
C LEU A 82 9.86 5.76 -0.45
N LEU A 83 10.17 4.70 0.30
CA LEU A 83 11.54 4.32 0.64
C LEU A 83 12.34 3.95 -0.62
N ALA A 84 11.73 3.21 -1.54
CA ALA A 84 12.32 2.87 -2.83
C ALA A 84 12.66 4.14 -3.63
N ALA A 85 11.77 5.13 -3.63
CA ALA A 85 11.99 6.41 -4.29
C ALA A 85 13.10 7.23 -3.64
N ALA A 86 13.14 7.30 -2.30
CA ALA A 86 14.16 8.02 -1.56
C ALA A 86 15.54 7.38 -1.68
N TRP A 87 15.62 6.05 -1.71
CA TRP A 87 16.90 5.32 -1.75
C TRP A 87 17.36 4.98 -3.17
N GLY A 88 16.47 5.00 -4.16
CA GLY A 88 16.71 4.42 -5.47
C GLY A 88 16.82 2.89 -5.40
N ALA A 89 15.95 2.26 -4.62
CA ALA A 89 15.87 0.81 -4.43
C ALA A 89 14.65 0.22 -5.16
N GLY A 90 14.42 -1.08 -5.03
CA GLY A 90 13.24 -1.77 -5.58
C GLY A 90 13.52 -2.53 -6.87
N ARG A 91 14.79 -2.71 -7.25
CA ARG A 91 15.18 -3.27 -8.55
C ARG A 91 14.61 -4.65 -8.81
N LYS A 92 14.51 -5.49 -7.78
CA LYS A 92 14.06 -6.89 -7.91
C LYS A 92 12.59 -7.03 -8.30
N PHE A 93 11.72 -6.20 -7.72
CA PHE A 93 10.26 -6.36 -7.84
C PHE A 93 9.58 -5.22 -8.59
N ALA A 94 10.25 -4.07 -8.75
CA ALA A 94 9.77 -2.93 -9.52
C ALA A 94 10.85 -2.41 -10.49
N PRO A 95 11.45 -3.26 -11.36
CA PRO A 95 12.57 -2.87 -12.21
C PRO A 95 12.23 -1.73 -13.17
N ILE A 96 11.00 -1.68 -13.69
CA ILE A 96 10.55 -0.63 -14.63
C ILE A 96 10.52 0.74 -13.95
N ALA A 97 10.11 0.80 -12.67
CA ALA A 97 10.08 2.04 -11.91
C ALA A 97 11.47 2.39 -11.34
N THR A 98 12.29 1.38 -11.06
CA THR A 98 13.65 1.57 -10.51
C THR A 98 14.63 2.07 -11.57
N GLY A 99 14.57 1.56 -12.79
CA GLY A 99 15.56 1.86 -13.84
C GLY A 99 16.97 1.44 -13.42
N ASP A 100 17.96 2.27 -13.71
CA ASP A 100 19.38 2.01 -13.41
C ASP A 100 19.78 2.36 -11.97
N HIS A 101 18.82 2.75 -11.12
CA HIS A 101 19.13 3.06 -9.73
C HIS A 101 19.54 1.81 -8.96
N GLU A 102 20.56 1.96 -8.12
CA GLU A 102 20.98 0.94 -7.17
C GLU A 102 21.06 1.52 -5.75
N ALA A 103 20.76 0.65 -4.78
CA ALA A 103 20.92 0.90 -3.37
C ALA A 103 21.70 -0.25 -2.71
N SER A 104 22.19 -0.01 -1.49
CA SER A 104 22.85 -1.06 -0.68
C SER A 104 21.92 -2.26 -0.48
N ALA A 105 22.49 -3.46 -0.35
CA ALA A 105 21.74 -4.71 -0.15
C ALA A 105 20.71 -4.64 1.00
N VAL A 106 21.02 -3.95 2.09
CA VAL A 106 20.09 -3.77 3.22
C VAL A 106 18.84 -2.98 2.81
N LYS A 107 19.00 -1.85 2.10
CA LYS A 107 17.89 -1.00 1.63
C LYS A 107 17.02 -1.74 0.62
N GLU A 108 17.64 -2.46 -0.31
CA GLU A 108 16.94 -3.34 -1.25
C GLU A 108 16.16 -4.45 -0.53
N GLY A 109 16.77 -5.04 0.51
CA GLY A 109 16.14 -6.07 1.33
C GLY A 109 14.90 -5.57 2.05
N VAL A 110 14.97 -4.39 2.69
CA VAL A 110 13.82 -3.77 3.38
C VAL A 110 12.66 -3.53 2.42
N VAL A 111 12.92 -2.87 1.30
CA VAL A 111 11.89 -2.60 0.28
C VAL A 111 11.31 -3.92 -0.24
N SER A 112 12.16 -4.92 -0.52
CA SER A 112 11.74 -6.23 -0.99
C SER A 112 10.82 -6.96 -0.02
N VAL A 113 11.14 -6.95 1.28
CA VAL A 113 10.31 -7.60 2.31
C VAL A 113 8.95 -6.91 2.41
N LEU A 114 8.92 -5.57 2.37
CA LEU A 114 7.66 -4.84 2.37
C LEU A 114 6.82 -5.20 1.14
N LEU A 115 7.40 -5.14 -0.07
CA LEU A 115 6.72 -5.47 -1.33
C LEU A 115 6.17 -6.90 -1.38
N VAL A 116 6.90 -7.88 -0.82
CA VAL A 116 6.42 -9.27 -0.77
C VAL A 116 5.29 -9.42 0.25
N THR A 117 5.48 -8.93 1.47
CA THR A 117 4.50 -9.10 2.54
C THR A 117 3.21 -8.34 2.25
N LEU A 118 3.29 -7.13 1.68
CA LEU A 118 2.11 -6.38 1.27
C LEU A 118 1.33 -7.10 0.17
N ALA A 119 2.01 -7.74 -0.79
CA ALA A 119 1.33 -8.44 -1.88
C ALA A 119 0.56 -9.65 -1.36
N LEU A 120 1.21 -10.46 -0.51
CA LEU A 120 0.58 -11.64 0.10
C LEU A 120 -0.62 -11.25 0.97
N THR A 121 -0.46 -10.23 1.82
CA THR A 121 -1.53 -9.78 2.71
C THR A 121 -2.69 -9.13 1.94
N MET A 122 -2.44 -8.41 0.85
CA MET A 122 -3.52 -7.88 0.00
C MET A 122 -4.36 -9.01 -0.59
N VAL A 123 -3.70 -9.99 -1.22
CA VAL A 123 -4.39 -11.12 -1.87
C VAL A 123 -5.23 -11.90 -0.86
N VAL A 124 -4.66 -12.21 0.31
CA VAL A 124 -5.39 -12.94 1.37
C VAL A 124 -6.53 -12.09 1.94
N GLY A 125 -6.28 -10.83 2.25
CA GLY A 125 -7.28 -9.93 2.82
C GLY A 125 -8.48 -9.73 1.90
N VAL A 126 -8.25 -9.47 0.61
CA VAL A 126 -9.31 -9.36 -0.40
C VAL A 126 -10.04 -10.70 -0.57
N GLY A 127 -9.32 -11.83 -0.56
CA GLY A 127 -9.93 -13.16 -0.61
C GLY A 127 -10.90 -13.42 0.55
N ILE A 128 -10.55 -12.99 1.77
CA ILE A 128 -11.46 -13.10 2.93
C ILE A 128 -12.70 -12.22 2.74
N VAL A 129 -12.56 -10.99 2.23
CA VAL A 129 -13.71 -10.12 1.94
C VAL A 129 -14.63 -10.78 0.91
N ILE A 130 -14.07 -11.33 -0.18
CA ILE A 130 -14.85 -12.03 -1.21
C ILE A 130 -15.60 -13.23 -0.63
N ALA A 131 -14.96 -14.00 0.26
CA ALA A 131 -15.62 -15.14 0.91
C ALA A 131 -16.76 -14.75 1.87
N GLY A 132 -16.80 -13.47 2.28
CA GLY A 132 -17.84 -12.90 3.14
C GLY A 132 -18.89 -12.09 2.40
N LEU A 133 -18.78 -11.91 1.09
CA LEU A 133 -19.86 -11.36 0.25
C LEU A 133 -20.84 -12.46 -0.13
#